data_AF-A0A6A4FAI8-F1
#
_entry.id   AF-A0A6A4FAI8-F1
#
_cell.length_a   1.000
_cell.length_b   1.000
_cell.length_c   1.000
_cell.angle_alpha   90.00
_cell.angle_beta   90.00
_cell.angle_gamma   90.00
#
_symmetry.space_group_name_H-M   'P 1'
#
loop_
_entity.id
_entity.type
_entity.pdbx_description
1 polymer ?
#
loop_
_entity_poly.entity_id
_entity_poly.type
_entity_poly.pdbx_seq_one_letter_code
_entity_poly.pdbx_strand_id
1 'polypeptide(L)'
;MKNHGSASRHLNGVLKAILKGQDAGQYLVLDDKVLHIWKNIQISPLGAVTKKDCDPEEDIRLIHDRRGTSTNDMSKTELSPDIEYKHIAAIARRIIACRTAHKGVLVNIMKGDVKGAFRHLMVASEHVHWMAATIPELGVLVVDMSALFGWTSTPAFYGAFGGAITWLVSRECPASMDTCSYDQDHFFAYEWVNDHVLVEPDPDNGLRLANEALRLAMLAILGPASINEEKFSAWETKLQVLGLEFDTKACTISMPTEKIAKALGRVQALQYSRTQHGHNFSNYWAAYGMYARVSVPPSRPTSAFTLHAYGPTGMEKFCRRAGSQ
;
A
#
# COMPACT_ATOMS: atom_id res chain seq x y z
N MET A 1 27.05 -15.78 10.95
CA MET A 1 26.26 -15.23 9.84
C MET A 1 26.75 -13.81 9.56
N LYS A 2 26.86 -13.37 8.31
CA LYS A 2 27.46 -12.06 7.96
C LYS A 2 26.39 -11.12 7.40
N ASN A 3 26.38 -9.86 7.84
CA ASN A 3 25.52 -8.83 7.29
C ASN A 3 25.92 -8.47 5.85
N HIS A 4 24.97 -7.90 5.09
CA HIS A 4 25.25 -7.40 3.76
C HIS A 4 26.25 -6.25 3.81
N GLY A 5 27.11 -6.15 2.80
CA GLY A 5 28.08 -5.05 2.71
C GLY A 5 27.43 -3.66 2.69
N SER A 6 26.14 -3.55 2.32
CA SER A 6 25.38 -2.30 2.45
C SER A 6 25.14 -1.88 3.90
N ALA A 7 24.88 -2.81 4.82
CA ALA A 7 24.72 -2.49 6.23
C ALA A 7 26.03 -1.99 6.84
N SER A 8 27.16 -2.63 6.52
CA SER A 8 28.48 -2.16 6.99
C SER A 8 28.86 -0.79 6.42
N ARG A 9 28.57 -0.53 5.13
CA ARG A 9 28.81 0.79 4.50
C ARG A 9 27.98 1.91 5.09
N HIS A 10 26.77 1.62 5.57
CA HIS A 10 25.85 2.60 6.16
C HIS A 10 25.63 2.34 7.66
N LEU A 11 26.68 1.93 8.39
CA LEU A 11 26.56 1.51 9.79
C LEU A 11 25.94 2.60 10.67
N ASN A 12 26.35 3.86 10.50
CA ASN A 12 25.76 4.97 11.27
C ASN A 12 24.25 5.11 11.04
N GLY A 13 23.80 5.02 9.79
CA GLY A 13 22.37 5.05 9.46
C GLY A 13 21.61 3.84 10.02
N VAL A 14 22.24 2.66 10.02
CA VAL A 14 21.69 1.44 10.65
C VAL A 14 21.53 1.64 12.15
N LEU A 15 22.55 2.16 12.85
CA LEU A 15 22.48 2.45 14.28
C LEU A 15 21.41 3.49 14.61
N LYS A 16 21.35 4.59 13.85
CA LYS A 16 20.30 5.62 13.99
C LYS A 16 18.90 5.02 13.84
N ALA A 17 18.70 4.13 12.87
CA ALA A 17 17.42 3.44 12.66
C ALA A 17 17.06 2.48 13.81
N ILE A 18 18.04 1.73 14.34
CA ILE A 18 17.84 0.81 15.46
C ILE A 18 17.53 1.59 16.74
N LEU A 19 18.32 2.62 17.07
CA LEU A 19 18.09 3.47 18.24
C LEU A 19 16.70 4.12 18.19
N LYS A 20 16.33 4.68 17.03
CA LYS A 20 14.99 5.24 16.83
C LYS A 20 13.88 4.20 17.05
N GLY A 21 14.08 2.97 16.56
CA GLY A 21 13.09 1.91 16.78
C GLY A 21 13.10 1.39 18.23
N GLN A 22 14.23 1.44 18.92
CA GLN A 22 14.34 1.12 20.35
C GLN A 22 13.57 2.16 21.19
N ASP A 23 13.77 3.45 20.93
CA ASP A 23 13.03 4.54 21.58
C ASP A 23 11.51 4.43 21.35
N ALA A 24 11.11 3.88 20.19
CA ALA A 24 9.72 3.61 19.84
C ALA A 24 9.19 2.28 20.40
N GLY A 25 9.98 1.52 21.18
CA GLY A 25 9.58 0.22 21.75
C GLY A 25 9.46 -0.91 20.73
N GLN A 26 10.05 -0.76 19.54
CA GLN A 26 9.97 -1.72 18.44
C GLN A 26 11.19 -2.65 18.37
N TYR A 27 12.32 -2.24 18.93
CA TYR A 27 13.53 -3.06 19.01
C TYR A 27 13.93 -3.31 20.45
N LEU A 28 14.29 -4.56 20.74
CA LEU A 28 15.03 -4.93 21.94
C LEU A 28 16.50 -5.11 21.56
N VAL A 29 17.36 -4.28 22.13
CA VAL A 29 18.80 -4.27 21.85
C VAL A 29 19.55 -4.87 23.04
N LEU A 30 20.33 -5.90 22.78
CA LEU A 30 21.00 -6.73 23.79
C LEU A 30 22.47 -6.94 23.42
N ASP A 31 23.28 -7.31 24.42
CA ASP A 31 24.62 -7.87 24.18
C ASP A 31 24.48 -9.26 23.51
N ASP A 32 25.28 -9.54 22.49
CA ASP A 32 25.20 -10.78 21.72
C ASP A 32 25.57 -12.03 22.54
N LYS A 33 26.19 -11.88 23.72
CA LYS A 33 26.40 -12.97 24.69
C LYS A 33 25.09 -13.62 25.12
N VAL A 34 23.94 -12.95 24.98
CA VAL A 34 22.62 -13.54 25.24
C VAL A 34 22.39 -14.78 24.36
N LEU A 35 23.02 -14.89 23.19
CA LEU A 35 22.97 -16.09 22.35
C LEU A 35 23.58 -17.34 23.04
N HIS A 36 24.37 -17.16 24.09
CA HIS A 36 24.83 -18.28 24.92
C HIS A 36 23.72 -18.89 25.78
N ILE A 37 22.65 -18.14 26.04
CA ILE A 37 21.53 -18.53 26.91
C ILE A 37 20.29 -18.81 26.06
N TRP A 38 19.99 -17.93 25.10
CA TRP A 38 18.82 -18.05 24.22
C TRP A 38 19.15 -18.83 22.95
N LYS A 39 19.01 -20.15 23.00
CA LYS A 39 19.45 -21.05 21.92
C LYS A 39 18.53 -21.12 20.70
N ASN A 40 17.24 -20.87 20.89
CA ASN A 40 16.25 -20.93 19.82
C ASN A 40 15.95 -19.52 19.29
N ILE A 41 16.91 -18.90 18.62
CA ILE A 41 16.76 -17.56 18.03
C ILE A 41 17.23 -17.56 16.58
N GLN A 42 16.38 -17.06 15.69
CA GLN A 42 16.65 -16.97 14.27
C GLN A 42 17.26 -15.62 13.96
N ILE A 43 18.53 -15.64 13.53
CA ILE A 43 19.26 -14.46 13.10
C ILE A 43 19.07 -14.29 11.59
N SER A 44 18.74 -13.08 11.15
CA SER A 44 18.69 -12.67 9.75
C SER A 44 19.77 -11.62 9.47
N PRO A 45 20.47 -11.67 8.32
CA PRO A 45 21.43 -10.63 7.96
C PRO A 45 20.77 -9.26 7.82
N LEU A 46 21.45 -8.21 8.26
CA LEU A 46 21.03 -6.83 8.00
C LEU A 46 21.54 -6.36 6.63
N GLY A 47 20.72 -5.54 5.98
CA GLY A 47 21.06 -4.73 4.83
C GLY A 47 20.56 -3.30 5.01
N ALA A 48 21.13 -2.36 4.26
CA ALA A 48 20.66 -0.99 4.21
C ALA A 48 20.41 -0.57 2.75
N VAL A 49 19.33 0.17 2.52
CA VAL A 49 19.02 0.78 1.22
C VAL A 49 18.74 2.26 1.43
N THR A 50 19.34 3.09 0.59
CA THR A 50 19.15 4.54 0.66
C THR A 50 17.73 4.91 0.26
N LYS A 51 17.11 5.85 0.98
CA LYS A 51 15.84 6.41 0.51
C LYS A 51 16.10 7.28 -0.72
N LYS A 52 15.12 7.33 -1.61
CA LYS A 52 15.20 8.14 -2.82
C LYS A 52 15.31 9.61 -2.41
N ASP A 53 16.23 10.33 -3.05
CA ASP A 53 16.42 11.78 -2.90
C ASP A 53 16.81 12.23 -1.45
N CYS A 54 17.40 11.34 -0.64
CA CYS A 54 17.94 11.65 0.69
C CYS A 54 19.41 11.24 0.79
N ASP A 55 20.16 11.96 1.63
CA ASP A 55 21.53 11.56 1.96
C ASP A 55 21.51 10.17 2.67
N PRO A 56 22.32 9.20 2.21
CA PRO A 56 22.49 7.91 2.85
C PRO A 56 22.87 7.96 4.35
N GLU A 57 23.49 9.04 4.82
CA GLU A 57 23.80 9.22 6.24
C GLU A 57 22.62 9.78 7.04
N GLU A 58 21.68 10.45 6.37
CA GLU A 58 20.50 11.03 7.00
C GLU A 58 19.36 10.01 7.17
N ASP A 59 19.06 9.24 6.11
CA ASP A 59 17.91 8.34 6.09
C ASP A 59 18.09 7.09 5.22
N ILE A 60 18.15 5.92 5.88
CA ILE A 60 18.19 4.60 5.24
C ILE A 60 16.93 3.79 5.55
N ARG A 61 16.65 2.81 4.69
CA ARG A 61 15.73 1.71 4.97
C ARG A 61 16.57 0.54 5.48
N LEU A 62 16.40 0.22 6.76
CA LEU A 62 16.95 -0.99 7.34
C LEU A 62 16.18 -2.19 6.81
N ILE A 63 16.90 -3.21 6.36
CA ILE A 63 16.33 -4.43 5.79
C ILE A 63 16.86 -5.60 6.60
N HIS A 64 15.94 -6.45 7.05
CA HIS A 64 16.29 -7.79 7.51
C HIS A 64 16.17 -8.73 6.30
N ASP A 65 17.29 -9.24 5.80
CA ASP A 65 17.27 -10.16 4.68
C ASP A 65 16.77 -11.53 5.11
N ARG A 66 15.65 -11.93 4.53
CA ARG A 66 14.88 -13.11 4.91
C ARG A 66 14.66 -14.00 3.69
N ARG A 67 15.75 -14.30 2.99
CA ARG A 67 15.82 -15.25 1.87
C ARG A 67 16.69 -16.44 2.29
N GLY A 68 16.38 -17.65 1.79
CA GLY A 68 17.01 -18.92 2.26
C GLY A 68 16.34 -19.46 3.51
N THR A 69 16.95 -20.40 4.26
CA THR A 69 16.45 -20.96 5.54
C THR A 69 16.17 -19.87 6.58
N SER A 70 15.07 -19.16 6.41
CA SER A 70 14.80 -17.83 6.94
C SER A 70 13.39 -17.79 7.49
N THR A 71 13.06 -16.72 8.20
CA THR A 71 11.73 -16.52 8.79
C THR A 71 10.61 -16.64 7.76
N ASN A 72 10.83 -16.24 6.50
CA ASN A 72 9.83 -16.36 5.44
C ASN A 72 9.61 -17.83 5.02
N ASP A 73 10.68 -18.59 4.85
CA ASP A 73 10.59 -20.01 4.44
C ASP A 73 9.93 -20.87 5.52
N MET A 74 10.06 -20.47 6.79
CA MET A 74 9.43 -21.12 7.94
C MET A 74 8.00 -20.62 8.22
N SER A 75 7.56 -19.57 7.54
CA SER A 75 6.22 -19.01 7.72
C SER A 75 5.19 -19.80 6.93
N LYS A 76 4.14 -20.24 7.62
CA LYS A 76 2.99 -20.91 6.98
C LYS A 76 1.99 -19.84 6.57
N THR A 77 1.96 -19.51 5.28
CA THR A 77 1.04 -18.50 4.73
C THR A 77 -0.42 -18.86 5.00
N GLU A 78 -0.74 -20.15 5.11
CA GLU A 78 -2.03 -20.73 5.48
C GLU A 78 -2.57 -20.24 6.83
N LEU A 79 -1.67 -19.85 7.75
CA LEU A 79 -2.03 -19.35 9.08
C LEU A 79 -2.25 -17.83 9.10
N SER A 80 -2.06 -17.15 7.97
CA SER A 80 -2.27 -15.71 7.87
C SER A 80 -3.77 -15.41 7.76
N PRO A 81 -4.25 -14.26 8.25
CA PRO A 81 -5.64 -13.86 8.06
C PRO A 81 -6.00 -13.82 6.57
N ASP A 82 -7.19 -14.33 6.24
CA ASP A 82 -7.74 -14.14 4.90
C ASP A 82 -8.16 -12.68 4.74
N ILE A 83 -7.67 -12.02 3.69
CA ILE A 83 -8.06 -10.65 3.36
C ILE A 83 -8.78 -10.67 2.03
N GLU A 84 -10.04 -10.23 2.06
CA GLU A 84 -10.75 -9.86 0.87
C GLU A 84 -10.38 -8.44 0.44
N TYR A 85 -9.66 -8.31 -0.68
CA TYR A 85 -9.38 -7.01 -1.27
C TYR A 85 -10.54 -6.55 -2.14
N LYS A 86 -11.08 -5.35 -1.85
CA LYS A 86 -12.06 -4.72 -2.73
C LYS A 86 -11.41 -4.38 -4.07
N HIS A 87 -12.11 -4.70 -5.16
CA HIS A 87 -11.64 -4.31 -6.48
C HIS A 87 -11.68 -2.78 -6.64
N ILE A 88 -10.65 -2.19 -7.24
CA ILE A 88 -10.50 -0.73 -7.40
C ILE A 88 -11.68 -0.04 -8.10
N ALA A 89 -12.46 -0.81 -8.88
CA ALA A 89 -13.71 -0.35 -9.48
C ALA A 89 -14.74 0.14 -8.43
N ALA A 90 -14.60 -0.19 -7.15
CA ALA A 90 -15.39 0.40 -6.06
C ALA A 90 -15.24 1.92 -6.01
N ILE A 91 -14.02 2.46 -6.14
CA ILE A 91 -13.76 3.90 -6.16
C ILE A 91 -14.46 4.54 -7.36
N ALA A 92 -14.34 3.92 -8.54
CA ALA A 92 -14.99 4.39 -9.76
C ALA A 92 -16.53 4.44 -9.62
N ARG A 93 -17.12 3.39 -9.04
CA ARG A 93 -18.56 3.30 -8.78
C ARG A 93 -19.02 4.39 -7.82
N ARG A 94 -18.26 4.68 -6.76
CA ARG A 94 -18.58 5.78 -5.84
C ARG A 94 -18.57 7.13 -6.56
N ILE A 95 -17.56 7.41 -7.37
CA ILE A 95 -17.50 8.67 -8.15
C ILE A 95 -18.77 8.84 -9.00
N ILE A 96 -19.17 7.79 -9.73
CA ILE A 96 -20.37 7.82 -10.58
C ILE A 96 -21.63 8.00 -9.74
N ALA A 97 -21.75 7.30 -8.62
CA ALA A 97 -22.88 7.40 -7.71
C ALA A 97 -23.03 8.83 -7.15
N CYS A 98 -21.96 9.42 -6.61
CA CYS A 98 -21.97 10.78 -6.09
C CYS A 98 -22.39 11.79 -7.16
N ARG A 99 -21.87 11.65 -8.39
CA ARG A 99 -22.23 12.55 -9.49
C ARG A 99 -23.68 12.42 -9.95
N THR A 100 -24.24 11.22 -9.83
CA THR A 100 -25.63 10.97 -10.20
C THR A 100 -26.57 11.54 -9.15
N ALA A 101 -26.23 11.39 -7.87
CA ALA A 101 -27.02 11.88 -6.74
C ALA A 101 -26.93 13.40 -6.55
N HIS A 102 -25.73 13.99 -6.66
CA HIS A 102 -25.47 15.41 -6.39
C HIS A 102 -25.14 16.16 -7.67
N LYS A 103 -26.16 16.41 -8.50
CA LYS A 103 -25.99 17.12 -9.79
C LYS A 103 -25.49 18.55 -9.56
N GLY A 104 -24.44 18.93 -10.29
CA GLY A 104 -23.83 20.27 -10.19
C GLY A 104 -22.83 20.43 -9.03
N VAL A 105 -22.69 19.42 -8.16
CA VAL A 105 -21.72 19.41 -7.07
C VAL A 105 -20.43 18.71 -7.52
N LEU A 106 -19.28 19.22 -7.10
CA LEU A 106 -18.00 18.56 -7.35
C LEU A 106 -17.88 17.29 -6.51
N VAL A 107 -17.23 16.28 -7.06
CA VAL A 107 -16.87 15.07 -6.31
C VAL A 107 -15.38 15.09 -6.15
N ASN A 108 -14.89 15.09 -4.92
CA ASN A 108 -13.47 15.12 -4.63
C ASN A 108 -12.99 13.75 -4.15
N ILE A 109 -11.74 13.44 -4.44
CA ILE A 109 -11.04 12.26 -3.97
C ILE A 109 -9.87 12.72 -3.09
N MET A 110 -9.60 11.95 -2.05
CA MET A 110 -8.49 12.15 -1.14
C MET A 110 -7.81 10.81 -0.87
N LYS A 111 -6.50 10.83 -0.63
CA LYS A 111 -5.77 9.69 -0.08
C LYS A 111 -5.16 10.02 1.29
N GLY A 112 -5.18 9.04 2.17
CA GLY A 112 -4.46 9.02 3.44
C GLY A 112 -3.53 7.81 3.50
N ASP A 113 -2.49 7.90 4.32
CA ASP A 113 -1.53 6.82 4.55
C ASP A 113 -1.34 6.63 6.05
N VAL A 114 -1.26 5.39 6.49
CA VAL A 114 -0.88 5.08 7.88
C VAL A 114 0.62 5.14 8.05
N LYS A 115 1.08 6.03 8.93
CA LYS A 115 2.49 6.21 9.26
C LYS A 115 3.02 4.95 9.92
N GLY A 116 4.03 4.33 9.32
CA GLY A 116 4.67 3.15 9.92
C GLY A 116 3.74 1.96 10.10
N ALA A 117 2.69 1.81 9.28
CA ALA A 117 1.68 0.75 9.27
C ALA A 117 2.07 -0.55 10.02
N PHE A 118 3.08 -1.27 9.53
CA PHE A 118 3.47 -2.57 10.10
C PHE A 118 4.13 -2.49 11.48
N ARG A 119 4.77 -1.37 11.81
CA ARG A 119 5.47 -1.18 13.09
C ARG A 119 4.52 -1.04 14.27
N HIS A 120 3.23 -0.80 14.02
CA HIS A 120 2.20 -0.78 15.05
C HIS A 120 1.77 -2.19 15.48
N LEU A 121 2.10 -3.22 14.68
CA LEU A 121 1.74 -4.59 14.99
C LEU A 121 2.85 -5.23 15.80
N MET A 122 2.65 -5.38 17.11
CA MET A 122 3.61 -6.07 17.96
C MET A 122 3.55 -7.58 17.74
N VAL A 123 4.71 -8.20 17.65
CA VAL A 123 4.87 -9.66 17.54
C VAL A 123 4.69 -10.27 18.93
N ALA A 124 3.92 -11.36 19.02
CA ALA A 124 3.77 -12.10 20.27
C ALA A 124 5.13 -12.50 20.85
N SER A 125 5.30 -12.37 22.17
CA SER A 125 6.58 -12.60 22.84
C SER A 125 7.16 -13.99 22.60
N GLU A 126 6.32 -15.01 22.41
CA GLU A 126 6.74 -16.37 22.06
C GLU A 126 7.31 -16.49 20.63
N HIS A 127 7.09 -15.51 19.76
CA HIS A 127 7.50 -15.53 18.35
C HIS A 127 8.59 -14.52 18.00
N VAL A 128 8.92 -13.56 18.87
CA VAL A 128 9.98 -12.55 18.60
C VAL A 128 11.36 -13.19 18.37
N HIS A 129 11.57 -14.41 18.86
CA HIS A 129 12.80 -15.15 18.62
C HIS A 129 13.05 -15.44 17.13
N TRP A 130 12.02 -15.37 16.28
CA TRP A 130 12.14 -15.48 14.82
C TRP A 130 12.60 -14.19 14.14
N MET A 131 12.73 -13.09 14.90
CA MET A 131 12.83 -11.73 14.40
C MET A 131 14.14 -11.04 14.79
N ALA A 132 15.23 -11.80 14.89
CA ALA A 132 16.51 -11.27 15.34
C ALA A 132 17.50 -10.95 14.20
N ALA A 133 18.46 -10.09 14.52
CA ALA A 133 19.62 -9.77 13.71
C ALA A 133 20.81 -9.42 14.63
N THR A 134 22.03 -9.49 14.12
CA THR A 134 23.23 -9.12 14.89
C THR A 134 24.01 -8.01 14.19
N ILE A 135 24.71 -7.19 14.96
CA ILE A 135 25.79 -6.32 14.47
C ILE A 135 27.09 -6.85 15.10
N PRO A 136 27.77 -7.81 14.45
CA PRO A 136 28.93 -8.49 15.02
C PRO A 136 30.08 -7.53 15.37
N GLU A 137 30.24 -6.46 14.60
CA GLU A 137 31.29 -5.45 14.80
C GLU A 137 31.15 -4.73 16.15
N LEU A 138 29.96 -4.75 16.76
CA LEU A 138 29.66 -4.10 18.03
C LEU A 138 29.27 -5.10 19.14
N GLY A 139 29.24 -6.41 18.84
CA GLY A 139 28.77 -7.41 19.80
C GLY A 139 27.30 -7.25 20.19
N VAL A 140 26.45 -6.80 19.27
CA VAL A 140 25.04 -6.46 19.54
C VAL A 140 24.08 -7.46 18.88
N LEU A 141 23.08 -7.88 19.65
CA LEU A 141 21.88 -8.58 19.19
C LEU A 141 20.70 -7.60 19.18
N VAL A 142 19.98 -7.56 18.06
CA VAL A 142 18.75 -6.77 17.89
C VAL A 142 17.60 -7.74 17.64
N VAL A 143 16.58 -7.68 18.49
CA VAL A 143 15.33 -8.42 18.32
C VAL A 143 14.24 -7.44 17.93
N ASP A 144 13.64 -7.63 16.75
CA ASP A 144 12.47 -6.85 16.34
C ASP A 144 11.22 -7.39 17.02
N MET A 145 10.54 -6.52 17.74
CA MET A 145 9.33 -6.83 18.48
C MET A 145 8.07 -6.46 17.70
N SER A 146 8.20 -5.93 16.49
CA SER A 146 7.09 -5.50 15.65
C SER A 146 7.09 -6.20 14.29
N ALA A 147 5.97 -6.14 13.58
CA ALA A 147 5.85 -6.77 12.27
C ALA A 147 6.79 -6.06 11.29
N LEU A 148 7.59 -6.89 10.62
CA LEU A 148 8.69 -6.44 9.79
C LEU A 148 8.27 -6.20 8.35
N PHE A 149 8.90 -5.20 7.74
CA PHE A 149 8.87 -5.05 6.29
C PHE A 149 9.63 -6.21 5.64
N GLY A 150 9.02 -6.86 4.65
CA GLY A 150 9.60 -8.01 3.96
C GLY A 150 9.30 -9.38 4.59
N TRP A 151 8.54 -9.45 5.68
CA TRP A 151 7.91 -10.70 6.12
C TRP A 151 6.63 -10.96 5.31
N THR A 152 6.51 -12.15 4.73
CA THR A 152 5.45 -12.49 3.75
C THR A 152 4.05 -12.34 4.31
N SER A 153 3.84 -12.64 5.60
CA SER A 153 2.51 -12.56 6.23
C SER A 153 2.18 -11.17 6.78
N THR A 154 3.13 -10.24 6.86
CA THR A 154 2.88 -8.89 7.43
C THR A 154 1.72 -8.17 6.74
N PRO A 155 1.60 -8.12 5.40
CA PRO A 155 0.48 -7.46 4.75
C PRO A 155 -0.87 -8.09 5.11
N ALA A 156 -0.90 -9.43 5.29
CA ALA A 156 -2.09 -10.18 5.68
C ALA A 156 -2.57 -9.80 7.10
N PHE A 157 -1.65 -9.76 8.05
CA PHE A 157 -1.97 -9.32 9.41
C PHE A 157 -2.38 -7.85 9.47
N TYR A 158 -1.68 -6.98 8.74
CA TYR A 158 -2.00 -5.57 8.72
C TYR A 158 -3.36 -5.27 8.07
N GLY A 159 -3.74 -6.00 7.02
CA GLY A 159 -5.00 -5.74 6.33
C GLY A 159 -6.24 -5.91 7.22
N ALA A 160 -6.18 -6.72 8.28
CA ALA A 160 -7.24 -6.76 9.29
C ALA A 160 -7.43 -5.39 9.99
N PHE A 161 -6.33 -4.70 10.32
CA PHE A 161 -6.37 -3.37 10.93
C PHE A 161 -6.75 -2.28 9.92
N GLY A 162 -6.24 -2.34 8.69
CA GLY A 162 -6.67 -1.44 7.60
C GLY A 162 -8.16 -1.57 7.28
N GLY A 163 -8.67 -2.81 7.28
CA GLY A 163 -10.10 -3.11 7.13
C GLY A 163 -10.92 -2.59 8.31
N ALA A 164 -10.44 -2.74 9.56
CA ALA A 164 -11.10 -2.17 10.74
C ALA A 164 -11.20 -0.64 10.69
N ILE A 165 -10.14 0.05 10.26
CA ILE A 165 -10.16 1.50 10.03
C ILE A 165 -11.24 1.86 9.00
N THR A 166 -11.22 1.19 7.84
CA THR A 166 -12.20 1.45 6.77
C THR A 166 -13.63 1.13 7.18
N TRP A 167 -13.81 0.09 8.00
CA TRP A 167 -15.12 -0.26 8.54
C TRP A 167 -15.65 0.83 9.47
N LEU A 168 -14.82 1.38 10.37
CA LEU A 168 -15.21 2.50 11.22
C LEU A 168 -15.61 3.72 10.39
N VAL A 169 -14.79 4.12 9.41
CA VAL A 169 -15.10 5.27 8.55
C VAL A 169 -16.41 5.05 7.79
N SER A 170 -16.61 3.86 7.23
CA SER A 170 -17.83 3.52 6.48
C SER A 170 -19.10 3.46 7.34
N ARG A 171 -18.97 3.55 8.68
CA ARG A 171 -20.11 3.63 9.61
C ARG A 171 -20.40 5.04 10.09
N GLU A 172 -19.49 5.97 9.86
CA GLU A 172 -19.73 7.38 10.14
C GLU A 172 -20.48 8.04 8.98
N CYS A 173 -21.15 9.13 9.29
CA CYS A 173 -21.81 10.03 8.34
C CYS A 173 -21.72 11.47 8.87
N PRO A 174 -22.04 12.50 8.07
CA PRO A 174 -22.00 13.86 8.57
C PRO A 174 -22.87 14.08 9.82
N ALA A 175 -24.07 13.49 9.89
CA ALA A 175 -24.96 13.62 11.03
C ALA A 175 -24.48 12.91 12.31
N SER A 176 -23.62 11.88 12.21
CA SER A 176 -23.01 11.25 13.41
C SER A 176 -21.87 12.08 13.98
N MET A 177 -21.26 12.94 13.16
CA MET A 177 -20.06 13.72 13.52
C MET A 177 -20.33 15.21 13.74
N ASP A 178 -21.44 15.73 13.21
CA ASP A 178 -21.85 17.12 13.34
C ASP A 178 -23.35 17.20 13.66
N THR A 179 -23.68 17.69 14.85
CA THR A 179 -25.07 17.81 15.34
C THR A 179 -25.92 18.77 14.52
N CYS A 180 -25.31 19.63 13.69
CA CYS A 180 -26.01 20.55 12.80
C CYS A 180 -26.32 19.94 11.43
N SER A 181 -25.79 18.75 11.13
CA SER A 181 -26.03 18.05 9.87
C SER A 181 -27.16 17.03 10.01
N TYR A 182 -27.99 16.94 8.97
CA TYR A 182 -29.03 15.91 8.82
C TYR A 182 -28.65 14.84 7.79
N ASP A 183 -27.47 14.96 7.19
CA ASP A 183 -27.00 14.02 6.18
C ASP A 183 -26.58 12.70 6.83
N GLN A 184 -27.35 11.66 6.52
CA GLN A 184 -27.18 10.29 7.01
C GLN A 184 -26.43 9.41 6.02
N ASP A 185 -26.01 9.95 4.87
CA ASP A 185 -25.25 9.18 3.90
C ASP A 185 -23.86 8.85 4.47
N HIS A 186 -23.59 7.56 4.58
CA HIS A 186 -22.32 7.09 5.11
C HIS A 186 -21.14 7.47 4.22
N PHE A 187 -20.01 7.76 4.85
CA PHE A 187 -18.78 8.02 4.12
C PHE A 187 -18.31 6.77 3.36
N PHE A 188 -17.77 7.00 2.18
CA PHE A 188 -17.08 5.98 1.43
C PHE A 188 -15.61 5.90 1.88
N ALA A 189 -15.21 4.72 2.28
CA ALA A 189 -13.80 4.41 2.52
C ALA A 189 -13.36 3.16 1.76
N TYR A 190 -12.17 3.25 1.20
CA TYR A 190 -11.49 2.17 0.51
C TYR A 190 -10.06 2.05 1.05
N GLU A 191 -9.65 0.82 1.32
CA GLU A 191 -8.33 0.45 1.79
C GLU A 191 -7.56 -0.38 0.76
N TRP A 192 -6.26 -0.11 0.67
CA TRP A 192 -5.29 -1.02 0.06
C TRP A 192 -4.05 -1.07 0.94
N VAL A 193 -4.00 -2.10 1.80
CA VAL A 193 -2.97 -2.20 2.83
C VAL A 193 -2.97 -0.89 3.66
N ASN A 194 -1.90 -0.10 3.61
CA ASN A 194 -1.72 1.15 4.35
C ASN A 194 -2.39 2.38 3.70
N ASP A 195 -2.68 2.31 2.40
CA ASP A 195 -3.30 3.40 1.66
C ASP A 195 -4.82 3.41 1.89
N HIS A 196 -5.37 4.57 2.21
CA HIS A 196 -6.81 4.80 2.38
C HIS A 196 -7.27 5.83 1.36
N VAL A 197 -8.45 5.63 0.80
CA VAL A 197 -9.03 6.49 -0.24
C VAL A 197 -10.45 6.84 0.15
N LEU A 198 -10.75 8.13 0.12
CA LEU A 198 -12.07 8.68 0.37
C LEU A 198 -12.60 9.35 -0.90
N VAL A 199 -13.90 9.28 -1.13
CA VAL A 199 -14.56 9.92 -2.29
C VAL A 199 -15.90 10.46 -1.85
N GLU A 200 -16.01 11.79 -1.81
CA GLU A 200 -17.18 12.49 -1.28
C GLU A 200 -17.60 13.66 -2.18
N PRO A 201 -18.90 14.00 -2.21
CA PRO A 201 -19.36 15.24 -2.82
C PRO A 201 -18.92 16.45 -1.97
N ASP A 202 -18.78 17.60 -2.62
CA ASP A 202 -18.32 18.87 -2.02
C ASP A 202 -19.43 19.95 -1.96
N PRO A 203 -20.60 19.70 -1.34
CA PRO A 203 -21.59 20.76 -1.15
C PRO A 203 -21.31 21.59 0.12
N ASP A 204 -20.66 21.01 1.14
CA ASP A 204 -20.58 21.57 2.50
C ASP A 204 -19.34 21.04 3.28
N ASN A 205 -19.46 20.76 4.58
CA ASN A 205 -18.37 20.29 5.43
C ASN A 205 -18.06 18.77 5.33
N GLY A 206 -18.74 18.03 4.44
CA GLY A 206 -18.63 16.58 4.31
C GLY A 206 -17.19 16.10 4.07
N LEU A 207 -16.41 16.82 3.25
CA LEU A 207 -15.00 16.50 3.00
C LEU A 207 -14.15 16.58 4.27
N ARG A 208 -14.40 17.60 5.11
CA ARG A 208 -13.71 17.76 6.39
C ARG A 208 -14.07 16.63 7.34
N LEU A 209 -15.36 16.34 7.48
CA LEU A 209 -15.87 15.28 8.37
C LEU A 209 -15.36 13.90 7.94
N ALA A 210 -15.35 13.57 6.65
CA ALA A 210 -14.79 12.31 6.16
C ALA A 210 -13.29 12.14 6.46
N ASN A 211 -12.51 13.22 6.32
CA ASN A 211 -11.10 13.22 6.70
C ASN A 211 -10.91 13.07 8.22
N GLU A 212 -11.73 13.75 9.03
CA GLU A 212 -11.75 13.60 10.49
C GLU A 212 -12.13 12.17 10.91
N ALA A 213 -13.14 11.57 10.26
CA ALA A 213 -13.55 10.18 10.49
C ALA A 213 -12.38 9.23 10.27
N LEU A 214 -11.64 9.39 9.17
CA LEU A 214 -10.45 8.59 8.88
C LEU A 214 -9.37 8.75 9.96
N ARG A 215 -9.09 9.97 10.39
CA ARG A 215 -8.10 10.25 11.44
C ARG A 215 -8.50 9.66 12.79
N LEU A 216 -9.77 9.79 13.18
CA LEU A 216 -10.31 9.20 14.39
C LEU A 216 -10.28 7.67 14.34
N ALA A 217 -10.59 7.07 13.19
CA ALA A 217 -10.51 5.63 13.00
C ALA A 217 -9.06 5.12 13.10
N MET A 218 -8.10 5.80 12.47
CA MET A 218 -6.67 5.49 12.61
C MET A 218 -6.20 5.61 14.07
N LEU A 219 -6.59 6.69 14.75
CA LEU A 219 -6.30 6.90 16.17
C LEU A 219 -6.88 5.79 17.06
N ALA A 220 -8.12 5.39 16.82
CA ALA A 220 -8.81 4.36 17.60
C ALA A 220 -8.17 2.97 17.43
N ILE A 221 -7.75 2.63 16.20
CA ILE A 221 -7.22 1.29 15.88
C ILE A 221 -5.73 1.17 16.17
N LEU A 222 -4.93 2.20 15.87
CA LEU A 222 -3.45 2.13 15.89
C LEU A 222 -2.80 3.18 16.80
N GLY A 223 -3.59 4.07 17.41
CA GLY A 223 -3.07 5.13 18.27
C GLY A 223 -2.53 6.36 17.51
N PRO A 224 -2.08 7.39 18.23
CA PRO A 224 -1.79 8.71 17.67
C PRO A 224 -0.57 8.72 16.74
N ALA A 225 0.38 7.80 16.91
CA ALA A 225 1.57 7.71 16.08
C ALA A 225 1.29 7.22 14.64
N SER A 226 0.06 6.81 14.34
CA SER A 226 -0.38 6.28 13.04
C SER A 226 -0.71 7.35 12.00
N ILE A 227 -0.94 8.60 12.42
CA ILE A 227 -1.31 9.69 11.50
C ILE A 227 -0.08 10.15 10.73
N ASN A 228 -0.17 10.15 9.39
CA ASN A 228 0.91 10.58 8.50
C ASN A 228 0.60 11.92 7.83
N GLU A 229 0.71 13.03 8.55
CA GLU A 229 0.34 14.37 8.03
C GLU A 229 0.92 14.68 6.66
N GLU A 230 2.20 14.33 6.42
CA GLU A 230 2.91 14.59 5.17
C GLU A 230 2.37 13.80 3.96
N LYS A 231 1.62 12.71 4.20
CA LYS A 231 1.10 11.84 3.14
C LYS A 231 -0.41 11.90 2.98
N PHE A 232 -1.09 12.73 3.74
CA PHE A 232 -2.48 13.05 3.46
C PHE A 232 -2.50 14.04 2.30
N SER A 233 -3.24 13.72 1.24
CA SER A 233 -3.41 14.66 0.13
C SER A 233 -4.44 15.73 0.50
N ALA A 234 -4.39 16.85 -0.22
CA ALA A 234 -5.58 17.69 -0.34
C ALA A 234 -6.72 16.91 -1.02
N TRP A 235 -7.94 17.42 -0.85
CA TRP A 235 -9.10 16.99 -1.62
C TRP A 235 -9.02 17.58 -3.02
N GLU A 236 -9.06 16.72 -4.04
CA GLU A 236 -8.94 17.16 -5.43
C GLU A 236 -9.90 16.42 -6.35
N THR A 237 -10.23 17.04 -7.49
CA THR A 237 -10.98 16.36 -8.56
C THR A 237 -10.09 15.54 -9.49
N LYS A 238 -8.78 15.74 -9.43
CA LYS A 238 -7.79 14.96 -10.18
C LYS A 238 -6.70 14.51 -9.22
N LEU A 239 -6.53 13.21 -9.02
CA LEU A 239 -5.54 12.72 -8.07
C LEU A 239 -4.96 11.38 -8.51
N GLN A 240 -3.65 11.21 -8.32
CA GLN A 240 -3.01 9.91 -8.49
C GLN A 240 -3.13 9.08 -7.20
N VAL A 241 -3.89 8.00 -7.29
CA VAL A 241 -4.26 7.09 -6.19
C VAL A 241 -3.99 5.66 -6.62
N LEU A 242 -3.32 4.87 -5.76
CA LEU A 242 -2.90 3.49 -6.05
C LEU A 242 -2.11 3.36 -7.37
N GLY A 243 -1.44 4.44 -7.76
CA GLY A 243 -0.66 4.48 -8.99
C GLY A 243 -1.45 4.66 -10.28
N LEU A 244 -2.73 5.04 -10.19
CA LEU A 244 -3.63 5.40 -11.29
C LEU A 244 -4.09 6.85 -11.13
N GLU A 245 -4.32 7.53 -12.24
CA GLU A 245 -4.86 8.89 -12.28
C GLU A 245 -6.39 8.83 -12.33
N PHE A 246 -7.03 9.43 -11.33
CA PHE A 246 -8.47 9.58 -11.28
C PHE A 246 -8.82 11.01 -11.69
N ASP A 247 -9.82 11.16 -12.57
CA ASP A 247 -10.45 12.44 -12.88
C ASP A 247 -11.96 12.31 -12.61
N THR A 248 -12.40 12.90 -11.49
CA THR A 248 -13.80 12.82 -11.03
C THR A 248 -14.71 13.70 -11.89
N LYS A 249 -14.18 14.76 -12.50
CA LYS A 249 -14.92 15.64 -13.43
C LYS A 249 -15.11 14.99 -14.80
N ALA A 250 -14.15 14.22 -15.28
CA ALA A 250 -14.26 13.48 -16.53
C ALA A 250 -14.85 12.06 -16.34
N CYS A 251 -14.95 11.59 -15.09
CA CYS A 251 -15.27 10.20 -14.74
C CYS A 251 -14.33 9.19 -15.43
N THR A 252 -13.03 9.47 -15.43
CA THR A 252 -12.03 8.62 -16.07
C THR A 252 -10.98 8.14 -15.10
N ILE A 253 -10.46 6.94 -15.37
CA ILE A 253 -9.30 6.36 -14.70
C ILE A 253 -8.28 5.99 -15.77
N SER A 254 -7.03 6.41 -15.58
CA SER A 254 -5.92 6.13 -16.51
C SER A 254 -4.63 5.75 -15.77
N MET A 255 -3.76 5.04 -16.48
CA MET A 255 -2.39 4.85 -16.05
C MET A 255 -1.59 6.14 -16.32
N PRO A 256 -0.76 6.63 -15.37
CA PRO A 256 0.12 7.78 -15.62
C PRO A 256 1.00 7.57 -16.84
N THR A 257 1.15 8.60 -17.67
CA THR A 257 1.91 8.54 -18.93
C THR A 257 3.33 8.05 -18.74
N GLU A 258 3.99 8.45 -17.65
CA GLU A 258 5.36 7.99 -17.32
C GLU A 258 5.42 6.49 -17.07
N LYS A 259 4.40 5.91 -16.42
CA LYS A 259 4.34 4.46 -16.19
C LYS A 259 4.09 3.71 -17.50
N ILE A 260 3.26 4.25 -18.38
CA ILE A 260 3.05 3.72 -19.72
C ILE A 260 4.37 3.74 -20.50
N ALA A 261 5.07 4.87 -20.54
CA ALA A 261 6.35 5.02 -21.22
C ALA A 261 7.40 4.04 -20.67
N LYS A 262 7.48 3.89 -19.34
CA LYS A 262 8.37 2.92 -18.69
C LYS A 262 8.04 1.49 -19.05
N ALA A 263 6.75 1.13 -19.11
CA ALA A 263 6.31 -0.20 -19.53
C ALA A 263 6.66 -0.46 -21.00
N LEU A 264 6.37 0.49 -21.90
CA LEU A 264 6.71 0.40 -23.31
C LEU A 264 8.22 0.24 -23.53
N GLY A 265 9.04 1.05 -22.86
CA GLY A 265 10.50 0.95 -22.95
C GLY A 265 11.03 -0.42 -22.51
N ARG A 266 10.45 -1.02 -21.46
CA ARG A 266 10.79 -2.39 -21.03
C ARG A 266 10.41 -3.44 -22.06
N VAL A 267 9.22 -3.33 -22.66
CA VAL A 267 8.77 -4.24 -23.72
C VAL A 267 9.67 -4.13 -24.95
N GLN A 268 10.01 -2.91 -25.36
CA GLN A 268 10.94 -2.66 -26.47
C GLN A 268 12.31 -3.27 -26.18
N ALA A 269 12.89 -3.03 -25.00
CA ALA A 269 14.19 -3.61 -24.62
C ALA A 269 14.18 -5.16 -24.65
N LEU A 270 13.09 -5.78 -24.21
CA LEU A 270 12.91 -7.23 -24.30
C LEU A 270 12.78 -7.72 -25.75
N GLN A 271 12.10 -6.97 -26.61
CA GLN A 271 12.01 -7.28 -28.04
C GLN A 271 13.37 -7.16 -28.75
N TYR A 272 14.19 -6.15 -28.40
CA TYR A 272 15.56 -6.03 -28.89
C TYR A 272 16.48 -7.16 -28.37
N SER A 273 16.25 -7.67 -27.16
CA SER A 273 16.96 -8.84 -26.64
C SER A 273 16.53 -10.15 -27.35
N ARG A 274 15.24 -10.26 -27.71
CA ARG A 274 14.65 -11.38 -28.46
C ARG A 274 15.26 -11.59 -29.84
N THR A 275 15.67 -10.52 -30.53
CA THR A 275 16.34 -10.61 -31.84
C THR A 275 17.78 -11.14 -31.75
N GLN A 276 18.40 -11.18 -30.57
CA GLN A 276 19.76 -11.69 -30.41
C GLN A 276 19.86 -13.13 -29.87
N HIS A 277 18.83 -13.67 -29.19
CA HIS A 277 18.99 -14.92 -28.43
C HIS A 277 17.92 -16.02 -28.67
N GLY A 278 17.11 -15.97 -29.73
CA GLY A 278 16.46 -17.18 -30.28
C GLY A 278 15.62 -18.08 -29.35
N HIS A 279 14.98 -17.55 -28.29
CA HIS A 279 14.15 -18.36 -27.39
C HIS A 279 12.67 -17.94 -27.39
N ASN A 280 11.81 -18.97 -27.34
CA ASN A 280 10.35 -18.88 -27.51
C ASN A 280 9.67 -18.64 -26.16
N PHE A 281 9.01 -17.49 -25.99
CA PHE A 281 8.15 -17.22 -24.82
C PHE A 281 6.81 -16.62 -25.29
N SER A 282 5.78 -17.45 -25.43
CA SER A 282 4.46 -17.04 -25.95
C SER A 282 3.54 -16.34 -24.94
N ASN A 283 3.96 -16.09 -23.70
CA ASN A 283 3.01 -15.75 -22.62
C ASN A 283 3.03 -14.30 -22.11
N TYR A 284 3.81 -13.39 -22.71
CA TYR A 284 4.01 -12.05 -22.12
C TYR A 284 2.96 -10.99 -22.48
N TRP A 285 2.18 -11.18 -23.54
CA TRP A 285 1.08 -10.26 -23.87
C TRP A 285 -0.10 -10.34 -22.89
N ALA A 286 -0.29 -11.47 -22.20
CA ALA A 286 -1.35 -11.64 -21.20
C ALA A 286 -1.10 -10.84 -19.90
N ALA A 287 0.17 -10.57 -19.56
CA ALA A 287 0.52 -9.84 -18.32
C ALA A 287 0.55 -8.31 -18.49
N TYR A 288 0.68 -7.80 -19.72
CA TYR A 288 0.82 -6.37 -20.00
C TYR A 288 -0.20 -5.80 -21.00
N GLY A 289 -1.07 -6.65 -21.58
CA GLY A 289 -2.10 -6.28 -22.56
C GLY A 289 -3.40 -5.73 -21.98
N MET A 290 -3.40 -5.11 -20.80
CA MET A 290 -4.57 -4.38 -20.26
C MET A 290 -4.19 -2.92 -20.01
N TYR A 291 -4.07 -2.13 -21.09
CA TYR A 291 -4.21 -0.68 -20.98
C TYR A 291 -5.70 -0.41 -20.78
N ALA A 292 -6.13 -0.26 -19.54
CA ALA A 292 -7.51 0.05 -19.23
C ALA A 292 -7.66 1.58 -19.09
N ARG A 293 -8.22 2.24 -20.11
CA ARG A 293 -8.94 3.48 -19.89
C ARG A 293 -10.39 3.09 -19.64
N VAL A 294 -10.85 3.26 -18.40
CA VAL A 294 -12.28 3.10 -18.07
C VAL A 294 -12.93 4.45 -18.35
N SER A 295 -13.74 4.51 -19.39
CA SER A 295 -14.57 5.66 -19.74
C SER A 295 -16.03 5.22 -19.69
N VAL A 296 -16.86 5.90 -18.90
CA VAL A 296 -18.32 5.70 -18.91
C VAL A 296 -18.93 6.71 -19.89
N PRO A 297 -19.47 6.28 -21.04
CA PRO A 297 -20.07 7.22 -21.99
C PRO A 297 -21.37 7.82 -21.41
N PRO A 298 -21.67 9.12 -21.68
CA PRO A 298 -22.78 9.84 -21.04
C PRO A 298 -24.21 9.37 -21.34
N SER A 299 -24.41 8.35 -22.19
CA SER A 299 -25.70 8.15 -22.89
C SER A 299 -26.28 6.74 -22.91
N ARG A 300 -25.90 5.82 -22.00
CA ARG A 300 -26.62 4.53 -21.88
C ARG A 300 -26.89 4.08 -20.44
N PRO A 301 -28.13 3.64 -20.13
CA PRO A 301 -28.43 3.00 -18.87
C PRO A 301 -27.90 1.55 -18.88
N THR A 302 -27.32 1.14 -17.75
CA THR A 302 -26.99 -0.25 -17.31
C THR A 302 -25.90 -1.07 -18.04
N SER A 303 -24.99 -1.58 -17.19
CA SER A 303 -24.19 -2.82 -17.23
C SER A 303 -23.04 -3.07 -18.22
N ALA A 304 -22.50 -2.06 -18.93
CA ALA A 304 -21.32 -2.27 -19.78
C ALA A 304 -20.15 -1.31 -19.47
N PHE A 305 -19.12 -1.83 -18.79
CA PHE A 305 -17.81 -1.19 -18.72
C PHE A 305 -17.14 -1.28 -20.09
N THR A 306 -16.75 -0.14 -20.68
CA THR A 306 -15.92 -0.17 -21.89
C THR A 306 -14.47 0.04 -21.48
N LEU A 307 -13.69 -1.05 -21.54
CA LEU A 307 -12.25 -1.02 -21.39
C LEU A 307 -11.65 -0.60 -22.75
N HIS A 308 -11.15 0.63 -22.86
CA HIS A 308 -10.45 1.04 -24.08
C HIS A 308 -8.97 0.64 -23.99
N ALA A 309 -8.60 -0.42 -24.71
CA ALA A 309 -7.20 -0.79 -24.94
C ALA A 309 -6.64 0.00 -26.12
N TYR A 310 -5.55 0.72 -25.91
CA TYR A 310 -4.81 1.37 -26.99
C TYR A 310 -3.65 0.47 -27.42
N GLY A 311 -3.76 -0.14 -28.61
CA GLY A 311 -2.66 -0.79 -29.29
C GLY A 311 -1.87 0.21 -30.15
N PRO A 312 -0.63 -0.13 -30.57
CA PRO A 312 0.21 0.73 -31.42
C PRO A 312 -0.39 1.05 -32.80
N THR A 313 -1.46 0.35 -33.21
CA THR A 313 -2.08 0.43 -34.54
C THR A 313 -3.52 0.96 -34.54
N GLY A 314 -3.98 1.61 -33.46
CA GLY A 314 -5.31 2.22 -33.39
C GLY A 314 -6.40 1.36 -32.73
N MET A 315 -7.58 1.95 -32.55
CA MET A 315 -8.71 1.40 -31.78
C MET A 315 -9.22 0.06 -32.35
N GLU A 316 -9.13 -1.02 -31.57
CA GLU A 316 -9.96 -2.21 -31.77
C GLU A 316 -11.04 -2.30 -30.68
N LYS A 317 -12.31 -2.32 -31.10
CA LYS A 317 -13.46 -2.52 -30.21
C LYS A 317 -13.56 -3.99 -29.84
N PHE A 318 -13.26 -4.35 -28.59
CA PHE A 318 -13.65 -5.64 -28.03
C PHE A 318 -15.07 -5.54 -27.43
N CYS A 319 -16.08 -5.95 -28.20
CA CYS A 319 -17.41 -6.24 -27.68
C CYS A 319 -17.45 -7.69 -27.18
N ARG A 320 -17.33 -7.94 -25.86
CA ARG A 320 -17.81 -9.22 -25.30
C ARG A 320 -19.28 -9.04 -24.93
N ARG A 321 -20.17 -9.66 -25.71
CA ARG A 321 -21.55 -9.93 -25.27
C ARG A 321 -21.48 -10.86 -24.06
N ALA A 322 -22.13 -10.49 -22.97
CA ALA A 322 -22.46 -11.44 -21.92
C ALA A 322 -23.37 -12.50 -22.52
N GLY A 323 -22.84 -13.70 -22.71
CA GLY A 323 -23.63 -14.89 -22.99
C GLY A 323 -24.19 -15.40 -21.67
N SER A 324 -25.50 -15.49 -21.62
CA SER A 324 -26.28 -16.23 -20.63
C SER A 324 -25.85 -17.69 -20.55
N GLN A 325 -25.52 -18.16 -19.34
CA GLN A 325 -25.96 -19.44 -18.78
C GLN A 325 -26.15 -19.25 -17.28
#